data_AF-A0A0L1J947-F1
#
_entry.id   AF-A0A0L1J947-F1
#
_cell.length_a   1.000
_cell.length_b   1.000
_cell.length_c   1.000
_cell.angle_alpha   90.00
_cell.angle_beta   90.00
_cell.angle_gamma   90.00
#
_symmetry.space_group_name_H-M   'P 1'
#
loop_
_entity.id
_entity.type
_entity.pdbx_description
1 polymer ?
#
loop_
_entity_poly.entity_id
_entity_poly.type
_entity_poly.pdbx_seq_one_letter_code
_entity_poly.pdbx_strand_id
1 'polypeptide(L)'
;MKFFTSVVFLAATATASPIPRTFNLVSSSASDESHNGLYLSTQHVDPLNSKAVFRDTADAAEFYLLDGTVRYNAPNGAPYALALVSGDEVQSEVDISVSPSSGSTGFSLTSDDTLVTDNENWGGWLVCDGAGDLPGLYYHNNSNGDGVPDGCDPVGLDAVYKDSS
;
A
#
# COMPACT_ATOMS: atom_id res chain seq x y z
N MET A 1 49.26 24.24 42.92
CA MET A 1 48.27 24.33 41.81
C MET A 1 47.48 23.03 41.79
N LYS A 2 46.15 23.07 41.91
CA LYS A 2 45.27 21.89 41.92
C LYS A 2 44.47 21.91 40.63
N PHE A 3 44.69 20.93 39.76
CA PHE A 3 43.95 20.77 38.52
C PHE A 3 42.66 20.01 38.81
N PHE A 4 41.51 20.64 38.55
CA PHE A 4 40.21 19.97 38.55
C PHE A 4 39.95 19.44 37.14
N THR A 5 40.15 18.15 36.95
CA THR A 5 39.81 17.45 35.70
C THR A 5 38.30 17.21 35.70
N SER A 6 37.57 17.93 34.85
CA SER A 6 36.13 17.72 34.66
C SER A 6 35.92 16.51 33.76
N VAL A 7 35.25 15.48 34.28
CA VAL A 7 34.79 14.32 33.51
C VAL A 7 33.52 14.72 32.76
N VAL A 8 33.59 14.81 31.43
CA VAL A 8 32.42 15.02 30.58
C VAL A 8 31.73 13.67 30.39
N PHE A 9 30.55 13.50 31.00
CA PHE A 9 29.66 12.39 30.71
C PHE A 9 28.97 12.63 29.37
N LEU A 10 29.30 11.86 28.33
CA LEU A 10 28.47 11.79 27.12
C LEU A 10 27.22 10.97 27.46
N ALA A 11 26.08 11.64 27.61
CA ALA A 11 24.78 10.99 27.63
C ALA A 11 24.46 10.54 26.20
N ALA A 12 24.54 9.23 25.93
CA ALA A 12 24.01 8.65 24.71
C ALA A 12 22.48 8.70 24.78
N THR A 13 21.88 9.65 24.08
CA THR A 13 20.43 9.65 23.84
C THR A 13 20.13 8.51 22.89
N ALA A 14 19.58 7.41 23.41
CA ALA A 14 18.95 6.39 22.58
C ALA A 14 17.72 7.02 21.91
N THR A 15 17.86 7.43 20.65
CA THR A 15 16.71 7.76 19.82
C THR A 15 16.01 6.45 19.53
N ALA A 16 14.89 6.19 20.21
CA ALA A 16 14.00 5.12 19.78
C ALA A 16 13.54 5.47 18.37
N SER A 17 13.97 4.70 17.37
CA SER A 17 13.44 4.83 16.03
C SER A 17 11.94 4.56 16.12
N PRO A 18 11.07 5.44 15.59
CA PRO A 18 9.64 5.18 15.59
C PRO A 18 9.38 3.85 14.91
N ILE A 19 8.62 2.99 15.57
CA ILE A 19 8.17 1.72 14.98
C ILE A 19 7.29 2.09 13.78
N PRO A 20 7.61 1.63 12.56
CA PRO A 20 6.76 1.91 11.40
C PRO A 20 5.34 1.42 11.68
N ARG A 21 4.35 2.30 11.53
CA ARG A 21 2.95 1.90 11.69
C ARG A 21 2.57 1.01 10.52
N THR A 22 2.22 -0.23 10.83
CA THR A 22 1.78 -1.22 9.84
C THR A 22 0.27 -1.11 9.63
N PHE A 23 -0.15 -1.19 8.37
CA PHE A 23 -1.55 -1.18 7.97
C PHE A 23 -1.81 -2.15 6.82
N ASN A 24 -3.06 -2.48 6.58
CA ASN A 24 -3.54 -3.15 5.38
C ASN A 24 -4.28 -2.14 4.49
N LEU A 25 -4.31 -2.38 3.18
CA LEU A 25 -5.21 -1.66 2.28
C LEU A 25 -6.45 -2.52 2.03
N VAL A 26 -7.63 -1.94 2.22
CA VAL A 26 -8.92 -2.64 2.17
C VAL A 26 -9.85 -1.94 1.18
N SER A 27 -10.53 -2.71 0.34
CA SER A 27 -11.51 -2.18 -0.60
C SER A 27 -12.75 -1.64 0.13
N SER A 28 -13.26 -0.52 -0.35
CA SER A 28 -14.48 0.10 0.19
C SER A 28 -15.27 0.82 -0.90
N SER A 29 -16.49 1.26 -0.54
CA SER A 29 -17.33 2.10 -1.39
C SER A 29 -17.70 1.50 -2.77
N ALA A 30 -17.60 0.18 -2.92
CA ALA A 30 -18.04 -0.55 -4.10
C ALA A 30 -19.58 -0.57 -4.19
N SER A 31 -20.11 -0.55 -5.42
CA SER A 31 -21.54 -0.78 -5.68
C SER A 31 -21.98 -2.19 -5.34
N ASP A 32 -21.16 -3.20 -5.66
CA ASP A 32 -21.35 -4.57 -5.21
C ASP A 32 -20.69 -4.75 -3.83
N GLU A 33 -21.51 -5.05 -2.82
CA GLU A 33 -21.04 -5.25 -1.44
C GLU A 33 -20.06 -6.41 -1.30
N SER A 34 -20.04 -7.37 -2.23
CA SER A 34 -19.05 -8.46 -2.21
C SER A 34 -17.63 -8.00 -2.57
N HIS A 35 -17.50 -6.82 -3.19
CA HIS A 35 -16.23 -6.18 -3.49
C HIS A 35 -15.73 -5.26 -2.37
N ASN A 36 -16.49 -5.10 -1.27
CA ASN A 36 -16.09 -4.36 -0.08
C ASN A 36 -15.43 -5.28 0.97
N GLY A 37 -14.48 -4.74 1.73
CA GLY A 37 -13.82 -5.47 2.83
C GLY A 37 -12.77 -6.49 2.37
N LEU A 38 -12.36 -6.44 1.10
CA LEU A 38 -11.31 -7.30 0.57
C LEU A 38 -9.95 -6.65 0.79
N TYR A 39 -8.95 -7.46 1.15
CA TYR A 39 -7.62 -7.00 1.51
C TYR A 39 -6.69 -7.07 0.31
N LEU A 40 -5.98 -5.99 0.04
CA LEU A 40 -5.00 -5.96 -1.04
C LEU A 40 -3.79 -6.85 -0.70
N SER A 41 -3.39 -7.65 -1.67
CA SER A 41 -2.23 -8.53 -1.61
C SER A 41 -1.67 -8.75 -3.00
N THR A 42 -0.77 -9.73 -3.15
CA THR A 42 -0.21 -10.10 -4.45
C THR A 42 -0.26 -11.59 -4.68
N GLN A 43 -0.32 -11.98 -5.94
CA GLN A 43 -0.22 -13.37 -6.37
C GLN A 43 0.92 -13.51 -7.36
N HIS A 44 1.75 -14.54 -7.16
CA HIS A 44 2.76 -14.93 -8.13
C HIS A 44 2.10 -15.35 -9.45
N VAL A 45 2.53 -14.73 -10.55
CA VAL A 45 2.19 -15.15 -11.90
C VAL A 45 3.29 -16.05 -12.44
N ASP A 46 4.55 -15.64 -12.25
CA ASP A 46 5.74 -16.40 -12.62
C ASP A 46 6.94 -16.04 -11.70
N PRO A 47 8.16 -16.58 -11.93
CA PRO A 47 9.32 -16.32 -11.07
C PRO A 47 9.78 -14.87 -11.00
N LEU A 48 9.35 -14.01 -11.92
CA LEU A 48 9.74 -12.61 -12.01
C LEU A 48 8.56 -11.64 -11.94
N ASN A 49 7.33 -12.15 -12.04
CA ASN A 49 6.13 -11.32 -12.10
C ASN A 49 5.10 -11.73 -11.04
N SER A 50 4.45 -10.72 -10.47
CA SER A 50 3.24 -10.86 -9.67
C SER A 50 2.19 -9.87 -10.12
N LYS A 51 0.97 -10.13 -9.70
CA LYS A 51 -0.18 -9.25 -9.89
C LYS A 51 -0.81 -8.86 -8.57
N ALA A 52 -1.48 -7.72 -8.57
CA ALA A 52 -2.28 -7.23 -7.46
C ALA A 52 -3.60 -8.02 -7.39
N VAL A 53 -3.91 -8.57 -6.22
CA VAL A 53 -5.15 -9.33 -6.00
C VAL A 53 -5.78 -8.95 -4.68
N PHE A 54 -7.09 -9.15 -4.61
CA PHE A 54 -7.85 -9.05 -3.38
C PHE A 54 -7.99 -10.41 -2.70
N ARG A 55 -7.81 -10.41 -1.37
CA ARG A 55 -7.77 -11.59 -0.50
C ARG A 55 -8.57 -11.36 0.77
N ASP A 56 -8.76 -12.43 1.52
CA ASP A 56 -9.14 -12.41 2.92
C ASP A 56 -7.97 -12.00 3.84
N THR A 57 -8.28 -11.61 5.08
CA THR A 57 -7.33 -11.00 6.02
C THR A 57 -6.10 -11.87 6.32
N ALA A 58 -6.23 -13.20 6.23
CA ALA A 58 -5.13 -14.13 6.49
C ALA A 58 -3.98 -14.01 5.47
N ASP A 59 -4.30 -13.66 4.22
CA ASP A 59 -3.36 -13.51 3.11
C ASP A 59 -3.15 -12.03 2.71
N ALA A 60 -3.59 -11.10 3.56
CA ALA A 60 -3.46 -9.67 3.34
C ALA A 60 -1.99 -9.23 3.38
N ALA A 61 -1.60 -8.34 2.46
CA ALA A 61 -0.29 -7.73 2.55
C ALA A 61 -0.24 -6.62 3.59
N GLU A 62 0.91 -6.50 4.23
CA GLU A 62 1.22 -5.46 5.19
C GLU A 62 1.95 -4.30 4.51
N PHE A 63 1.51 -3.09 4.81
CA PHE A 63 2.10 -1.86 4.33
C PHE A 63 2.62 -1.05 5.52
N TYR A 64 3.68 -0.30 5.31
CA TYR A 64 4.20 0.62 6.31
C TYR A 64 4.85 1.82 5.65
N LEU A 65 4.79 2.99 6.30
CA LEU A 65 5.45 4.19 5.80
C LEU A 65 6.84 4.31 6.41
N LEU A 66 7.85 4.49 5.56
CA LEU A 66 9.23 4.76 5.95
C LEU A 66 9.75 5.95 5.14
N ASP A 67 10.03 7.07 5.80
CA ASP A 67 10.57 8.30 5.17
C ASP A 67 9.77 8.77 3.93
N GLY A 68 8.44 8.80 4.03
CA GLY A 68 7.54 9.21 2.93
C GLY A 68 7.42 8.18 1.79
N THR A 69 7.95 6.98 2.00
CA THR A 69 7.88 5.86 1.07
C THR A 69 6.98 4.76 1.65
N VAL A 70 5.91 4.40 0.95
CA VAL A 70 5.11 3.22 1.31
C VAL A 70 5.88 1.96 0.93
N ARG A 71 6.09 1.11 1.93
CA ARG A 71 6.72 -0.20 1.82
C ARG A 71 5.67 -1.28 1.98
N TYR A 72 6.05 -2.47 1.54
CA TYR A 72 5.14 -3.59 1.33
C TYR A 72 5.80 -4.88 1.80
N ASN A 73 5.03 -5.72 2.48
CA ASN A 73 5.41 -7.07 2.87
C ASN A 73 4.24 -8.04 2.57
N ALA A 74 4.51 -8.99 1.69
CA ALA A 74 3.56 -10.01 1.29
C ALA A 74 3.72 -11.29 2.13
N PRO A 75 2.63 -11.97 2.51
CA PRO A 75 2.73 -13.28 3.16
C PRO A 75 3.38 -14.35 2.27
N ASN A 76 3.33 -14.21 0.95
CA ASN A 76 3.96 -15.11 -0.01
C ASN A 76 5.47 -14.83 -0.23
N GLY A 77 6.06 -13.83 0.44
CA GLY A 77 7.47 -13.47 0.28
C GLY A 77 7.82 -12.87 -1.09
N ALA A 78 6.81 -12.48 -1.87
CA ALA A 78 6.98 -11.87 -3.17
C ALA A 78 7.82 -10.59 -3.06
N PRO A 79 8.95 -10.48 -3.80
CA PRO A 79 9.83 -9.30 -3.75
C PRO A 79 9.24 -8.09 -4.51
N TYR A 80 7.97 -8.09 -4.88
CA TYR A 80 7.41 -7.13 -5.83
C TYR A 80 6.63 -6.05 -5.08
N ALA A 81 6.99 -4.79 -5.29
CA ALA A 81 6.28 -3.65 -4.70
C ALA A 81 5.11 -3.26 -5.59
N LEU A 82 3.93 -3.12 -5.00
CA LEU A 82 2.80 -2.43 -5.63
C LEU A 82 3.29 -1.05 -6.09
N ALA A 83 3.41 -0.86 -7.40
CA ALA A 83 3.48 0.46 -7.98
C ALA A 83 2.07 1.03 -7.84
N LEU A 84 1.83 1.75 -6.75
CA LEU A 84 0.62 2.53 -6.56
C LEU A 84 0.73 3.72 -7.52
N VAL A 85 0.41 3.46 -8.79
CA VAL A 85 0.57 4.42 -9.88
C VAL A 85 -0.50 5.48 -9.74
N SER A 86 -0.12 6.74 -9.95
CA SER A 86 -1.04 7.80 -10.34
C SER A 86 -0.79 8.07 -11.82
N GLY A 87 -1.85 8.23 -12.62
CA GLY A 87 -1.69 8.51 -14.05
C GLY A 87 -3.03 8.69 -14.74
N ASP A 88 -3.10 9.47 -15.81
CA ASP A 88 -4.39 9.92 -16.40
C ASP A 88 -5.01 8.92 -17.40
N GLU A 89 -4.41 7.73 -17.57
CA GLU A 89 -4.85 6.70 -18.51
C GLU A 89 -5.25 5.42 -17.79
N VAL A 90 -6.26 4.72 -18.31
CA VAL A 90 -6.70 3.41 -17.82
C VAL A 90 -5.54 2.42 -17.91
N GLN A 91 -5.12 1.88 -16.78
CA GLN A 91 -4.19 0.77 -16.75
C GLN A 91 -5.01 -0.52 -16.58
N SER A 92 -4.58 -1.60 -17.24
CA SER A 92 -5.14 -2.94 -17.08
C SER A 92 -4.86 -3.48 -15.67
N GLU A 93 -4.83 -4.81 -15.48
CA GLU A 93 -4.41 -5.40 -14.21
C GLU A 93 -3.10 -4.73 -13.78
N VAL A 94 -3.05 -4.15 -12.57
CA VAL A 94 -1.90 -3.32 -12.17
C VAL A 94 -0.70 -4.23 -12.06
N ASP A 95 0.16 -4.17 -13.07
CA ASP A 95 1.38 -4.95 -13.15
C ASP A 95 2.32 -4.52 -12.02
N ILE A 96 2.67 -5.48 -11.17
CA ILE A 96 3.57 -5.25 -10.04
C ILE A 96 4.98 -5.62 -10.50
N SER A 97 5.77 -4.61 -10.87
CA SER A 97 7.13 -4.82 -11.34
C SER A 97 8.20 -4.78 -10.23
N VAL A 98 9.33 -5.41 -10.52
CA VAL A 98 10.37 -5.85 -9.59
C VAL A 98 11.21 -4.69 -9.03
N SER A 99 10.91 -4.23 -7.82
CA SER A 99 11.92 -4.01 -6.76
C SER A 99 11.24 -3.58 -5.46
N PRO A 100 11.38 -4.32 -4.35
CA PRO A 100 10.84 -3.91 -3.04
C PRO A 100 11.67 -2.77 -2.42
N SER A 101 12.78 -2.40 -3.07
CA SER A 101 13.76 -1.45 -2.56
C SER A 101 13.36 0.02 -2.74
N SER A 102 12.43 0.34 -3.64
CA SER A 102 12.02 1.72 -3.90
C SER A 102 10.67 2.13 -3.31
N GLY A 103 9.79 1.17 -2.99
CA GLY A 103 8.42 1.49 -2.56
C GLY A 103 7.71 2.44 -3.52
N SER A 104 6.59 3.04 -3.08
CA SER A 104 5.99 4.18 -3.78
C SER A 104 6.21 5.46 -2.97
N THR A 105 6.60 6.54 -3.64
CA THR A 105 6.97 7.83 -3.00
C THR A 105 5.84 8.85 -3.15
N GLY A 106 5.89 9.92 -2.36
CA GLY A 106 4.85 10.96 -2.38
C GLY A 106 3.64 10.61 -1.51
N PHE A 107 3.83 9.76 -0.50
CA PHE A 107 2.84 9.40 0.51
C PHE A 107 3.19 10.04 1.85
N SER A 108 2.15 10.45 2.58
CA SER A 108 2.28 10.90 3.96
C SER A 108 1.09 10.43 4.79
N LEU A 109 1.22 10.55 6.11
CA LEU A 109 0.12 10.35 7.05
C LEU A 109 -0.38 11.72 7.50
N THR A 110 -1.69 11.91 7.47
CA THR A 110 -2.32 13.06 8.12
C THR A 110 -2.25 12.91 9.64
N SER A 111 -2.63 13.96 10.38
CA SER A 111 -2.64 13.95 11.85
C SER A 111 -3.58 12.92 12.48
N ASP A 112 -4.58 12.46 11.71
CA ASP A 112 -5.54 11.41 12.05
C ASP A 112 -5.14 10.03 11.49
N ASP A 113 -3.87 9.88 11.07
CA ASP A 113 -3.32 8.66 10.50
C ASP A 113 -3.98 8.25 9.16
N THR A 114 -4.60 9.15 8.41
CA THR A 114 -5.06 8.83 7.05
C THR A 114 -3.87 8.83 6.09
N LEU A 115 -3.71 7.74 5.31
CA LEU A 115 -2.72 7.69 4.24
C LEU A 115 -3.16 8.62 3.10
N VAL A 116 -2.35 9.62 2.79
CA VAL A 116 -2.58 10.56 1.71
C VAL A 116 -1.39 10.57 0.76
N THR A 117 -1.60 11.01 -0.47
CA THR A 117 -0.53 11.28 -1.42
C THR A 117 -0.63 12.70 -1.94
N ASP A 118 0.53 13.30 -2.24
CA ASP A 118 0.62 14.62 -2.87
C ASP A 118 0.05 14.61 -4.30
N ASN A 119 -0.09 13.43 -4.91
CA ASN A 119 -0.85 13.27 -6.15
C ASN A 119 -2.34 13.23 -5.82
N GLU A 120 -3.11 14.22 -6.28
CA GLU A 120 -4.57 14.31 -6.07
C GLU A 120 -5.37 13.10 -6.63
N ASN A 121 -4.71 12.14 -7.30
CA ASN A 121 -5.29 11.00 -8.00
C ASN A 121 -5.16 9.64 -7.27
N TRP A 122 -5.26 9.60 -5.93
CA TRP A 122 -5.33 8.34 -5.16
C TRP A 122 -6.60 7.50 -5.42
N GLY A 123 -7.55 8.01 -6.20
CA GLY A 123 -8.77 7.31 -6.60
C GLY A 123 -8.66 6.67 -7.98
N GLY A 124 -9.71 5.93 -8.37
CA GLY A 124 -9.75 5.24 -9.66
C GLY A 124 -9.45 3.74 -9.60
N TRP A 125 -9.37 3.15 -8.41
CA TRP A 125 -9.21 1.71 -8.27
C TRP A 125 -10.48 0.98 -8.66
N LEU A 126 -10.31 -0.15 -9.33
CA LEU A 126 -11.40 -1.05 -9.67
C LEU A 126 -11.11 -2.44 -9.11
N VAL A 127 -12.14 -3.10 -8.61
CA VAL A 127 -12.16 -4.55 -8.40
C VAL A 127 -12.78 -5.15 -9.64
N CYS A 128 -12.04 -6.02 -10.33
CA CYS A 128 -12.53 -6.76 -11.48
C CYS A 128 -12.36 -8.26 -11.26
N ASP A 129 -13.10 -9.06 -12.01
CA ASP A 129 -12.77 -10.48 -12.20
C ASP A 129 -11.30 -10.58 -12.66
N GLY A 130 -10.44 -11.10 -11.78
CA GLY A 130 -9.02 -11.25 -12.08
C GLY A 130 -8.76 -12.47 -12.96
N ALA A 131 -7.55 -12.58 -13.51
CA ALA A 131 -7.16 -13.79 -14.23
C ALA A 131 -6.99 -14.98 -13.25
N GLY A 132 -8.03 -15.77 -13.00
CA GLY A 132 -8.03 -16.92 -12.08
C GLY A 132 -9.13 -16.84 -11.03
N ASP A 133 -8.89 -17.42 -9.85
CA ASP A 133 -9.93 -17.56 -8.80
C ASP A 133 -10.04 -16.35 -7.87
N LEU A 134 -9.34 -15.24 -8.16
CA LEU A 134 -9.21 -14.10 -7.26
C LEU A 134 -9.50 -12.79 -7.98
N PRO A 135 -10.25 -11.86 -7.36
CA PRO A 135 -10.45 -10.53 -7.93
C PRO A 135 -9.12 -9.79 -8.06
N GLY A 136 -8.94 -9.12 -9.19
CA GLY A 136 -7.75 -8.32 -9.49
C GLY A 136 -7.96 -6.85 -9.15
N LEU A 137 -6.87 -6.14 -8.85
CA LEU A 137 -6.86 -4.68 -8.74
C LEU A 137 -6.51 -4.06 -10.10
N TYR A 138 -7.36 -3.15 -10.56
CA TYR A 138 -7.21 -2.40 -11.79
C TYR A 138 -7.25 -0.89 -11.49
N TYR A 139 -6.81 -0.04 -12.42
CA TYR A 139 -6.77 1.41 -12.20
C TYR A 139 -7.31 2.21 -13.39
N HIS A 140 -8.14 3.20 -13.10
CA HIS A 140 -8.87 4.03 -14.05
C HIS A 140 -9.03 5.46 -13.51
N ASN A 141 -8.21 6.39 -14.00
CA ASN A 141 -8.23 7.78 -13.57
C ASN A 141 -9.20 8.65 -14.39
N ASN A 142 -10.47 8.29 -14.38
CA ASN A 142 -11.50 9.08 -15.03
C ASN A 142 -12.58 9.41 -14.01
N SER A 143 -12.74 10.70 -13.78
CA SER A 143 -13.56 11.31 -12.73
C SER A 143 -15.08 11.17 -12.91
N ASN A 144 -15.61 10.27 -13.76
CA ASN A 144 -17.00 9.80 -13.76
C ASN A 144 -17.30 8.85 -14.94
N GLY A 145 -17.49 7.55 -14.67
CA GLY A 145 -18.48 6.68 -15.32
C GLY A 145 -18.18 6.09 -16.71
N ASP A 146 -17.51 6.81 -17.60
CA ASP A 146 -17.29 6.33 -18.98
C ASP A 146 -15.92 5.64 -19.10
N GLY A 147 -15.92 4.30 -19.09
CA GLY A 147 -14.71 3.49 -19.36
C GLY A 147 -14.37 2.40 -18.35
N VAL A 148 -15.19 2.21 -17.31
CA VAL A 148 -15.08 1.04 -16.43
C VAL A 148 -15.48 -0.21 -17.23
N PRO A 149 -14.61 -1.23 -17.35
CA PRO A 149 -14.95 -2.46 -18.06
C PRO A 149 -16.16 -3.15 -17.42
N ASP A 150 -16.98 -3.82 -18.24
CA ASP A 150 -18.07 -4.66 -17.74
C ASP A 150 -17.52 -5.72 -16.77
N GLY A 151 -18.12 -5.83 -15.58
CA GLY A 151 -17.66 -6.74 -14.52
C GLY A 151 -16.60 -6.16 -13.58
N CYS A 152 -16.30 -4.87 -13.69
CA CYS A 152 -15.48 -4.13 -12.73
C CYS A 152 -16.33 -3.18 -11.89
N ASP A 153 -16.08 -3.13 -10.59
CA ASP A 153 -16.65 -2.12 -9.69
C ASP A 153 -15.59 -1.10 -9.26
N PRO A 154 -15.92 0.20 -9.29
CA PRO A 154 -15.06 1.21 -8.70
C PRO A 154 -15.03 1.07 -7.18
N VAL A 155 -13.82 1.13 -6.61
CA VAL A 155 -13.59 1.02 -5.16
C VAL A 155 -12.66 2.10 -4.65
N GLY A 156 -12.82 2.44 -3.37
CA GLY A 156 -11.79 3.09 -2.57
C GLY A 156 -10.78 2.06 -2.04
N LEU A 157 -9.59 2.53 -1.69
CA LEU A 157 -8.61 1.76 -0.92
C LEU A 157 -8.31 2.49 0.39
N ASP A 158 -8.82 1.93 1.49
CA ASP A 158 -8.69 2.48 2.83
C ASP A 158 -7.56 1.80 3.60
N ALA A 159 -6.77 2.60 4.31
CA ALA A 159 -5.75 2.10 5.23
C ALA A 159 -6.40 1.67 6.55
N VAL A 160 -6.28 0.38 6.89
CA VAL A 160 -6.70 -0.18 8.18
C VAL A 160 -5.47 -0.52 9.00
N TYR A 161 -5.23 0.24 10.06
CA TYR A 161 -4.05 0.07 10.91
C TYR A 161 -4.15 -1.18 11.76
N LYS A 162 -3.01 -1.89 11.88
CA LYS A 162 -2.87 -2.94 12.86
C LYS A 162 -2.60 -2.30 14.23
N ASP A 163 -3.36 -2.72 15.23
CA ASP A 163 -3.12 -2.31 16.60
C ASP A 163 -1.68 -2.64 16.99
N SER A 164 -0.98 -1.66 17.53
CA SER A 164 0.37 -1.84 18.06
C SER A 164 0.28 -2.66 19.34
N SER A 165 0.42 -3.97 19.26
CA SER A 165 0.52 -4.87 20.42
C SER A 165 1.89 -4.77 21.10
#